data_AF-A0A1W9TNY0-F1
#
_entry.id   AF-A0A1W9TNY0-F1
#
_cell.length_a   1.000
_cell.length_b   1.000
_cell.length_c   1.000
_cell.angle_alpha   90.00
_cell.angle_beta   90.00
_cell.angle_gamma   90.00
#
_symmetry.space_group_name_H-M   'P 1'
#
loop_
_entity.id
_entity.type
_entity.pdbx_description
1 polymer ?
#
loop_
_entity_poly.entity_id
_entity_poly.type
_entity_poly.pdbx_seq_one_letter_code
_entity_poly.pdbx_strand_id
1 'polypeptide(L)'
;MKYNVNFHETFPVTFEYISKILEISNGNRAYTKKEISNITGIPTGLKSGKVVPHIEYAKYMNLINYKKKKDLYVLTRTKLGEEIFVEDPYFTEEITYKILNYFLTSYSIGAEMWSFFYRYLMKSYSGKMTKEILSKEMSKKYGEKVKLAPLLNTYKNNLERLNVLKIEKIKKLEKIEKLENKITIDSTFVYAYCLLNDWEKTFNEVEITSDQLDKMYWKEGFNFSLEEEFNALNLLEENKIIKLNKQLSPLTIIKLKNSEECLKFLYSQLI
;
A
#
# COMPACT_ATOMS: atom_id res chain seq x y z
N MET A 1 11.19 -8.31 16.31
CA MET A 1 9.96 -9.04 15.94
C MET A 1 10.24 -9.94 14.76
N LYS A 2 9.69 -11.15 14.72
CA LYS A 2 9.78 -12.04 13.55
C LYS A 2 8.60 -11.73 12.63
N TYR A 3 8.84 -11.00 11.54
CA TYR A 3 7.81 -10.69 10.56
C TYR A 3 7.28 -11.96 9.90
N ASN A 4 5.95 -12.10 9.74
CA ASN A 4 5.36 -13.19 8.98
C ASN A 4 5.41 -12.87 7.48
N VAL A 5 6.59 -12.97 6.87
CA VAL A 5 6.79 -12.63 5.45
C VAL A 5 6.07 -13.56 4.47
N ASN A 6 5.60 -14.72 4.92
CA ASN A 6 4.87 -15.70 4.14
C ASN A 6 3.38 -15.78 4.55
N PHE A 7 2.80 -14.73 5.14
CA PHE A 7 1.38 -14.69 5.55
C PHE A 7 0.42 -15.03 4.40
N HIS A 8 0.82 -14.70 3.18
CA HIS A 8 0.07 -14.91 1.95
C HIS A 8 0.04 -16.37 1.50
N GLU A 9 0.80 -17.25 2.16
CA GLU A 9 1.06 -18.62 1.76
C GLU A 9 1.59 -18.67 0.33
N THR A 10 0.75 -18.87 -0.69
CA THR A 10 1.10 -18.85 -2.12
C THR A 10 0.13 -18.00 -2.95
N PHE A 11 -0.76 -17.24 -2.30
CA PHE A 11 -1.81 -16.48 -2.96
C PHE A 11 -1.37 -15.03 -3.16
N PRO A 12 -1.35 -14.49 -4.38
CA PRO A 12 -1.19 -13.05 -4.57
C PRO A 12 -2.41 -12.31 -4.02
N VAL A 13 -2.30 -10.98 -3.95
CA VAL A 13 -3.46 -10.10 -3.76
C VAL A 13 -4.55 -10.47 -4.76
N THR A 14 -5.81 -10.49 -4.33
CA THR A 14 -6.99 -10.57 -5.20
C THR A 14 -8.01 -9.55 -4.70
N PHE A 15 -8.20 -8.47 -5.45
CA PHE A 15 -9.01 -7.32 -5.01
C PHE A 15 -10.48 -7.67 -4.76
N GLU A 16 -11.06 -8.55 -5.58
CA GLU A 16 -12.42 -9.07 -5.36
C GLU A 16 -12.61 -9.72 -3.98
N TYR A 17 -11.61 -10.44 -3.48
CA TYR A 17 -11.69 -11.04 -2.15
C TYR A 17 -11.49 -10.01 -1.04
N ILE A 18 -10.68 -8.97 -1.30
CA ILE A 18 -10.46 -7.88 -0.34
C ILE A 18 -11.73 -7.03 -0.21
N SER A 19 -12.41 -6.70 -1.31
CA SER A 19 -13.68 -5.95 -1.27
C SER A 19 -14.76 -6.73 -0.51
N LYS A 20 -14.89 -8.04 -0.75
CA LYS A 20 -15.81 -8.92 0.01
C LYS A 20 -15.47 -9.01 1.50
N ILE A 21 -14.19 -8.96 1.87
CA ILE A 21 -13.77 -8.88 3.28
C ILE A 21 -14.15 -7.51 3.86
N LEU A 22 -13.91 -6.44 3.12
CA LEU A 22 -14.26 -5.08 3.52
C LEU A 22 -15.77 -4.96 3.78
N GLU A 23 -16.60 -5.54 2.91
CA GLU A 23 -18.06 -5.56 3.03
C GLU A 23 -18.53 -6.09 4.40
N ILE A 24 -17.97 -7.21 4.87
CA ILE A 24 -18.38 -7.84 6.14
C ILE A 24 -17.70 -7.25 7.39
N SER A 25 -16.81 -6.28 7.23
CA SER A 25 -15.94 -5.76 8.31
C SER A 25 -16.58 -4.66 9.16
N ASN A 26 -17.85 -4.82 9.55
CA ASN A 26 -18.60 -3.82 10.32
C ASN A 26 -18.36 -3.85 11.85
N GLY A 27 -17.50 -4.73 12.36
CA GLY A 27 -17.17 -4.84 13.79
C GLY A 27 -18.26 -5.43 14.69
N ASN A 28 -19.45 -5.71 14.18
CA ASN A 28 -20.61 -6.10 14.99
C ASN A 28 -20.68 -7.61 15.30
N ARG A 29 -19.87 -8.42 14.60
CA ARG A 29 -19.90 -9.88 14.73
C ARG A 29 -18.51 -10.48 14.61
N ALA A 30 -18.31 -11.59 15.33
CA ALA A 30 -17.16 -12.45 15.16
C ALA A 30 -17.48 -13.58 14.17
N TYR A 31 -16.53 -13.89 13.29
CA TYR A 31 -16.66 -14.95 12.28
C TYR A 31 -15.51 -15.94 12.37
N THR A 32 -15.81 -17.21 12.18
CA THR A 32 -14.80 -18.22 11.85
C THR A 32 -14.31 -18.05 10.41
N LYS A 33 -13.12 -18.57 10.10
CA LYS A 33 -12.61 -18.65 8.71
C LYS A 33 -13.64 -19.29 7.75
N LYS A 34 -14.37 -20.32 8.22
CA LYS A 34 -15.38 -21.03 7.43
C LYS A 34 -16.61 -20.16 7.18
N GLU A 35 -17.08 -19.43 8.19
CA GLU A 35 -18.20 -18.47 8.01
C GLU A 35 -17.83 -17.36 7.03
N ILE A 36 -16.63 -16.79 7.13
CA ILE A 36 -16.15 -15.78 6.17
C ILE A 36 -16.17 -16.36 4.76
N SER A 37 -15.61 -17.57 4.57
CA SER A 37 -15.62 -18.27 3.27
C SER A 37 -17.05 -18.48 2.74
N ASN A 38 -17.98 -18.90 3.59
CA ASN A 38 -19.38 -19.13 3.20
C ASN A 38 -20.10 -17.85 2.79
N ILE A 39 -19.91 -16.74 3.52
CA ILE A 39 -20.59 -15.47 3.27
C ILE A 39 -20.00 -14.77 2.04
N THR A 40 -18.68 -14.78 1.91
CA THR A 40 -17.96 -14.06 0.84
C THR A 40 -17.80 -14.89 -0.44
N GLY A 41 -17.95 -16.21 -0.36
CA GLY A 41 -17.58 -17.12 -1.44
C GLY A 41 -16.07 -17.26 -1.66
N ILE A 42 -15.23 -16.69 -0.80
CA ILE A 42 -13.77 -16.82 -0.93
C ILE A 42 -13.36 -18.28 -0.70
N PRO A 43 -12.68 -18.95 -1.66
CA PRO A 43 -12.35 -20.36 -1.55
C PRO A 43 -11.44 -20.66 -0.34
N THR A 44 -11.86 -21.59 0.49
CA THR A 44 -11.07 -22.10 1.63
C THR A 44 -11.17 -23.61 1.72
N GLY A 45 -10.03 -24.30 1.64
CA GLY A 45 -9.92 -25.73 1.89
C GLY A 45 -9.74 -26.05 3.39
N LEU A 46 -9.72 -27.35 3.70
CA LEU A 46 -9.56 -27.85 5.07
C LEU A 46 -8.22 -27.42 5.71
N LYS A 47 -7.13 -27.39 4.94
CA LYS A 47 -5.75 -27.13 5.43
C LYS A 47 -5.21 -25.75 5.06
N SER A 48 -5.54 -25.22 3.89
CA SER A 48 -5.13 -23.90 3.39
C SER A 48 -6.30 -23.21 2.68
N GLY A 49 -6.29 -21.88 2.64
CA GLY A 49 -7.39 -21.13 2.04
C GLY A 49 -7.08 -19.66 1.90
N LYS A 50 -7.81 -18.99 1.00
CA LYS A 50 -7.50 -17.61 0.63
C LYS A 50 -7.98 -16.59 1.66
N VAL A 51 -8.93 -16.95 2.54
CA VAL A 51 -9.52 -16.04 3.53
C VAL A 51 -8.47 -15.36 4.41
N VAL A 52 -7.63 -16.14 5.11
CA VAL A 52 -6.66 -15.56 6.08
C VAL A 52 -5.60 -14.70 5.39
N PRO A 53 -4.96 -15.13 4.29
CA PRO A 53 -4.12 -14.27 3.45
C PRO A 53 -4.77 -12.94 3.06
N HIS A 54 -6.05 -12.94 2.68
CA HIS A 54 -6.72 -11.72 2.22
C HIS A 54 -7.20 -10.81 3.36
N ILE A 55 -7.46 -11.36 4.55
CA ILE A 55 -7.63 -10.55 5.78
C ILE A 55 -6.33 -9.79 6.09
N GLU A 56 -5.19 -10.47 5.99
CA GLU A 56 -3.89 -9.84 6.18
C GLU A 56 -3.60 -8.79 5.11
N TYR A 57 -3.86 -9.07 3.83
CA TYR A 57 -3.73 -8.05 2.77
C TYR A 57 -4.61 -6.83 3.05
N ALA A 58 -5.88 -7.02 3.37
CA ALA A 58 -6.79 -5.91 3.69
C ALA A 58 -6.28 -5.09 4.89
N LYS A 59 -5.71 -5.75 5.91
CA LYS A 59 -5.07 -5.06 7.04
C LYS A 59 -3.84 -4.26 6.60
N TYR A 60 -2.91 -4.86 5.86
CA TYR A 60 -1.70 -4.18 5.38
C TYR A 60 -2.01 -3.04 4.40
N MET A 61 -3.15 -3.09 3.71
CA MET A 61 -3.66 -2.02 2.85
C MET A 61 -4.43 -0.93 3.62
N ASN A 62 -4.41 -0.96 4.95
CA ASN A 62 -5.12 -0.01 5.81
C ASN A 62 -6.64 0.01 5.63
N LEU A 63 -7.25 -1.08 5.16
CA LEU A 63 -8.70 -1.16 4.97
C LEU A 63 -9.42 -1.63 6.23
N ILE A 64 -8.82 -2.57 6.96
CA ILE A 64 -9.44 -3.16 8.14
C ILE A 64 -8.44 -3.31 9.29
N ASN A 65 -8.97 -3.37 10.49
CA ASN A 65 -8.35 -3.97 11.65
C ASN A 65 -9.06 -5.28 11.98
N TYR A 66 -8.40 -6.15 12.75
CA TYR A 66 -9.07 -7.30 13.32
C TYR A 66 -8.58 -7.65 14.72
N LYS A 67 -9.50 -8.23 15.51
CA LYS A 67 -9.18 -8.93 16.76
C LYS A 67 -9.40 -10.42 16.53
N LYS A 68 -8.42 -11.25 16.88
CA LYS A 68 -8.51 -12.71 16.78
C LYS A 68 -8.52 -13.34 18.17
N LYS A 69 -9.53 -14.17 18.45
CA LYS A 69 -9.61 -15.00 19.67
C LYS A 69 -9.90 -16.43 19.26
N LYS A 70 -8.94 -17.34 19.46
CA LYS A 70 -8.97 -18.71 18.90
C LYS A 70 -9.16 -18.64 17.38
N ASP A 71 -10.24 -19.21 16.85
CA ASP A 71 -10.55 -19.24 15.42
C ASP A 71 -11.54 -18.16 14.97
N LEU A 72 -11.93 -17.27 15.88
CA LEU A 72 -12.88 -16.18 15.63
C LEU A 72 -12.16 -14.87 15.32
N TYR A 73 -12.64 -14.20 14.28
CA TYR A 73 -12.17 -12.91 13.79
C TYR A 73 -13.29 -11.88 13.94
N VAL A 74 -13.02 -10.80 14.68
CA VAL A 74 -13.84 -9.58 14.64
C VAL A 74 -13.14 -8.62 13.68
N LEU A 75 -13.74 -8.38 12.52
CA LEU A 75 -13.20 -7.53 11.47
C LEU A 75 -13.86 -6.15 11.56
N THR A 76 -13.08 -5.08 11.52
CA THR A 76 -13.57 -3.69 11.65
C THR A 76 -12.89 -2.82 10.60
N ARG A 77 -13.66 -2.05 9.82
CA ARG A 77 -13.08 -1.09 8.86
C ARG A 77 -12.25 -0.04 9.59
N THR A 78 -11.17 0.39 8.96
CA THR A 78 -10.48 1.63 9.35
C THR A 78 -11.28 2.83 8.84
N LYS A 79 -10.83 4.06 9.13
CA LYS A 79 -11.40 5.26 8.51
C LYS A 79 -11.28 5.22 6.98
N LEU A 80 -10.12 4.80 6.46
CA LEU A 80 -9.93 4.59 5.02
C LEU A 80 -10.85 3.52 4.46
N GLY A 81 -10.97 2.39 5.15
CA GLY A 81 -11.83 1.30 4.70
C GLY A 81 -13.31 1.69 4.69
N GLU A 82 -13.76 2.53 5.61
CA GLU A 82 -15.13 3.06 5.59
C GLU A 82 -15.33 4.00 4.40
N GLU A 83 -14.41 4.93 4.16
CA GLU A 83 -14.48 5.85 3.01
C GLU A 83 -14.54 5.08 1.67
N ILE A 84 -13.63 4.13 1.47
CA ILE A 84 -13.59 3.31 0.24
C ILE A 84 -14.85 2.42 0.15
N PHE A 85 -15.35 1.89 1.26
CA PHE A 85 -16.58 1.10 1.24
C PHE A 85 -17.81 1.91 0.79
N VAL A 86 -17.86 3.19 1.15
CA VAL A 86 -18.96 4.10 0.75
C VAL A 86 -18.81 4.53 -0.71
N GLU A 87 -17.62 4.98 -1.11
CA GLU A 87 -17.40 5.62 -2.41
C GLU A 87 -17.08 4.62 -3.54
N ASP A 88 -16.30 3.58 -3.25
CA ASP A 88 -15.84 2.59 -4.25
C ASP A 88 -15.81 1.16 -3.67
N PRO A 89 -16.97 0.58 -3.29
CA PRO A 89 -17.04 -0.73 -2.63
C PRO A 89 -16.51 -1.89 -3.48
N TYR A 90 -16.43 -1.72 -4.80
CA TYR A 90 -16.00 -2.75 -5.75
C TYR A 90 -14.58 -2.54 -6.29
N PHE A 91 -13.90 -1.48 -5.85
CA PHE A 91 -12.56 -1.10 -6.28
C PHE A 91 -12.48 -0.91 -7.81
N THR A 92 -13.35 -0.09 -8.38
CA THR A 92 -13.34 0.23 -9.82
C THR A 92 -12.33 1.31 -10.16
N GLU A 93 -12.12 2.26 -9.25
CA GLU A 93 -11.36 3.48 -9.49
C GLU A 93 -9.86 3.28 -9.35
N GLU A 94 -9.09 3.86 -10.28
CA GLU A 94 -7.62 3.77 -10.25
C GLU A 94 -7.03 4.36 -8.96
N ILE A 95 -7.64 5.44 -8.44
CA ILE A 95 -7.22 6.07 -7.19
C ILE A 95 -7.29 5.11 -6.00
N THR A 96 -8.28 4.20 -5.98
CA THR A 96 -8.39 3.12 -5.00
C THR A 96 -7.20 2.17 -5.11
N TYR A 97 -6.81 1.76 -6.32
CA TYR A 97 -5.61 0.92 -6.49
C TYR A 97 -4.33 1.63 -6.06
N LYS A 98 -4.18 2.93 -6.38
CA LYS A 98 -3.01 3.75 -5.97
C LYS A 98 -2.86 3.76 -4.45
N ILE A 99 -3.92 4.05 -3.71
CA ILE A 99 -3.87 4.12 -2.25
C ILE A 99 -3.64 2.74 -1.61
N LEU A 100 -4.24 1.68 -2.15
CA LEU A 100 -4.04 0.31 -1.65
C LEU A 100 -2.61 -0.17 -1.90
N ASN A 101 -2.02 0.12 -3.07
CA ASN A 101 -0.60 -0.16 -3.32
C ASN A 101 0.32 0.66 -2.41
N TYR A 102 0.01 1.94 -2.19
CA TYR A 102 0.77 2.79 -1.28
C TYR A 102 0.83 2.17 0.11
N PHE A 103 -0.30 1.77 0.70
CA PHE A 103 -0.31 1.20 2.05
C PHE A 103 0.25 -0.22 2.11
N LEU A 104 0.00 -1.07 1.11
CA LEU A 104 0.60 -2.41 1.05
C LEU A 104 2.13 -2.35 1.15
N THR A 105 2.73 -1.29 0.59
CA THR A 105 4.17 -1.05 0.59
C THR A 105 4.64 -0.09 1.68
N SER A 106 3.73 0.51 2.47
CA SER A 106 4.09 1.50 3.49
C SER A 106 5.02 0.90 4.54
N TYR A 107 5.97 1.70 5.03
CA TYR A 107 6.88 1.30 6.09
C TYR A 107 6.18 1.17 7.45
N SER A 108 5.14 1.97 7.70
CA SER A 108 4.47 2.07 9.00
C SER A 108 3.49 0.90 9.24
N ILE A 109 2.77 0.50 8.19
CA ILE A 109 1.66 -0.47 8.30
C ILE A 109 1.66 -1.54 7.23
N GLY A 110 2.51 -1.44 6.20
CA GLY A 110 2.47 -2.33 5.04
C GLY A 110 3.00 -3.73 5.33
N ALA A 111 2.92 -4.59 4.33
CA ALA A 111 3.47 -5.93 4.42
C ALA A 111 5.00 -5.88 4.31
N GLU A 112 5.72 -6.39 5.32
CA GLU A 112 7.20 -6.30 5.41
C GLU A 112 7.92 -6.66 4.10
N MET A 113 7.52 -7.75 3.43
CA MET A 113 8.15 -8.15 2.17
C MET A 113 7.87 -7.17 1.03
N TRP A 114 6.65 -6.61 0.95
CA TRP A 114 6.28 -5.62 -0.07
C TRP A 114 6.96 -4.28 0.20
N SER A 115 6.97 -3.82 1.45
CA SER A 115 7.63 -2.57 1.83
C SER A 115 9.13 -2.63 1.56
N PHE A 116 9.80 -3.70 2.02
CA PHE A 116 11.23 -3.88 1.79
C PHE A 116 11.57 -3.96 0.30
N PHE A 117 10.82 -4.74 -0.48
CA PHE A 117 11.02 -4.83 -1.92
C PHE A 117 10.84 -3.45 -2.60
N TYR A 118 9.69 -2.84 -2.38
CA TYR A 118 9.21 -1.75 -3.21
C TYR A 118 9.82 -0.39 -2.87
N ARG A 119 10.02 -0.12 -1.57
CA ARG A 119 10.52 1.18 -1.07
C ARG A 119 12.03 1.18 -0.84
N TYR A 120 12.60 0.05 -0.42
CA TYR A 120 14.04 -0.03 -0.12
C TYR A 120 14.85 -0.70 -1.23
N LEU A 121 14.51 -1.94 -1.60
CA LEU A 121 15.35 -2.75 -2.46
C LEU A 121 15.38 -2.20 -3.89
N MET A 122 14.22 -1.90 -4.48
CA MET A 122 14.15 -1.30 -5.80
C MET A 122 14.92 0.04 -5.85
N LYS A 123 14.82 0.89 -4.82
CA LYS A 123 15.60 2.13 -4.72
C LYS A 123 17.11 1.87 -4.71
N SER A 124 17.56 0.89 -3.93
CA SER A 124 18.99 0.52 -3.79
C SER A 124 19.62 0.00 -5.09
N TYR A 125 18.79 -0.49 -6.01
CA TYR A 125 19.18 -0.95 -7.35
C TYR A 125 18.74 0.02 -8.46
N SER A 126 18.55 1.30 -8.16
CA SER A 126 18.18 2.34 -9.13
C SER A 126 16.94 1.97 -9.97
N GLY A 127 15.96 1.33 -9.33
CA GLY A 127 14.71 0.91 -9.94
C GLY A 127 14.79 -0.31 -10.84
N LYS A 128 15.95 -0.98 -10.98
CA LYS A 128 16.10 -2.10 -11.94
C LYS A 128 16.86 -3.28 -11.33
N MET A 129 16.26 -4.46 -11.38
CA MET A 129 16.92 -5.69 -10.91
C MET A 129 16.45 -6.93 -11.66
N THR A 130 17.12 -8.06 -11.47
CA THR A 130 16.62 -9.36 -11.94
C THR A 130 15.96 -10.14 -10.81
N LYS A 131 15.13 -11.12 -11.16
CA LYS A 131 14.51 -12.03 -10.20
C LYS A 131 15.54 -12.83 -9.39
N GLU A 132 16.69 -13.15 -9.98
CA GLU A 132 17.77 -13.85 -9.28
C GLU A 132 18.38 -12.97 -8.17
N ILE A 133 18.61 -11.68 -8.46
CA ILE A 133 19.05 -10.71 -7.46
C ILE A 133 17.98 -10.57 -6.36
N LEU A 134 16.70 -10.46 -6.74
CA LEU A 134 15.60 -10.39 -5.78
C LEU A 134 15.57 -11.62 -4.87
N SER A 135 15.71 -12.82 -5.45
CA SER A 135 15.77 -14.07 -4.70
C SER A 135 16.92 -14.08 -3.70
N LYS A 136 18.11 -13.67 -4.12
CA LYS A 136 19.29 -13.61 -3.26
C LYS A 136 19.09 -12.64 -2.09
N GLU A 137 18.63 -11.42 -2.36
CA GLU A 137 18.44 -10.39 -1.33
C GLU A 137 17.32 -10.76 -0.34
N MET A 138 16.24 -11.37 -0.83
CA MET A 138 15.14 -11.85 0.00
C MET A 138 15.54 -13.05 0.86
N SER A 139 16.26 -14.03 0.30
CA SER A 139 16.83 -15.16 1.06
C SER A 139 17.81 -14.68 2.12
N LYS A 140 18.65 -13.68 1.80
CA LYS A 140 19.59 -13.08 2.75
C LYS A 140 18.88 -12.42 3.93
N LYS A 141 17.78 -11.69 3.69
CA LYS A 141 17.06 -10.97 4.76
C LYS A 141 16.10 -11.86 5.56
N TYR A 142 15.39 -12.78 4.90
CA TYR A 142 14.28 -13.54 5.51
C TYR A 142 14.48 -15.07 5.54
N GLY A 143 15.56 -15.58 4.94
CA GLY A 143 15.87 -17.00 4.81
C GLY A 143 15.31 -17.64 3.54
N GLU A 144 15.85 -18.81 3.19
CA GLU A 144 15.61 -19.53 1.91
C GLU A 144 14.16 -19.97 1.65
N LYS A 145 13.27 -19.89 2.66
CA LYS A 145 11.86 -20.32 2.53
C LYS A 145 10.92 -19.18 2.11
N VAL A 146 11.44 -18.00 1.78
CA VAL A 146 10.64 -16.86 1.34
C VAL A 146 9.98 -17.15 -0.01
N LYS A 147 8.68 -16.86 -0.13
CA LYS A 147 7.90 -17.16 -1.34
C LYS A 147 7.65 -15.88 -2.14
N LEU A 148 8.40 -15.70 -3.22
CA LEU A 148 8.35 -14.48 -4.03
C LEU A 148 7.22 -14.42 -5.06
N ALA A 149 6.67 -15.57 -5.45
CA ALA A 149 5.66 -15.62 -6.50
C ALA A 149 4.42 -14.74 -6.20
N PRO A 150 3.86 -14.73 -4.97
CA PRO A 150 2.73 -13.85 -4.62
C PRO A 150 3.05 -12.36 -4.77
N LEU A 151 4.27 -11.94 -4.44
CA LEU A 151 4.72 -10.56 -4.62
C LEU A 151 4.76 -10.18 -6.10
N LEU A 152 5.42 -10.98 -6.94
CA LEU A 152 5.52 -10.68 -8.38
C LEU A 152 4.17 -10.79 -9.09
N ASN A 153 3.35 -11.80 -8.76
CA ASN A 153 2.04 -11.99 -9.37
C ASN A 153 1.00 -10.95 -8.93
N THR A 154 1.22 -10.28 -7.78
CA THR A 154 0.40 -9.11 -7.40
C THR A 154 0.52 -8.02 -8.47
N TYR A 155 1.74 -7.70 -8.90
CA TYR A 155 1.97 -6.67 -9.91
C TYR A 155 1.71 -7.12 -11.34
N LYS A 156 1.97 -8.40 -11.67
CA LYS A 156 1.67 -8.94 -13.01
C LYS A 156 0.18 -9.04 -13.31
N ASN A 157 -0.65 -9.39 -12.31
CA ASN A 157 -2.02 -9.82 -12.58
C ASN A 157 -3.09 -8.96 -11.89
N ASN A 158 -2.76 -8.23 -10.83
CA ASN A 158 -3.76 -7.53 -10.01
C ASN A 158 -3.52 -6.02 -9.94
N LEU A 159 -2.26 -5.58 -10.09
CA LEU A 159 -1.85 -4.18 -10.13
C LEU A 159 -1.23 -3.78 -11.48
N GLU A 160 -1.42 -4.58 -12.53
CA GLU A 160 -0.97 -4.27 -13.90
C GLU A 160 -1.46 -2.89 -14.33
N ARG A 161 -2.73 -2.57 -14.05
CA ARG A 161 -3.37 -1.32 -14.45
C ARG A 161 -2.70 -0.07 -13.89
N LEU A 162 -1.99 -0.17 -12.77
CA LEU A 162 -1.24 0.96 -12.21
C LEU A 162 0.05 1.24 -12.97
N ASN A 163 0.50 0.29 -13.81
CA ASN A 163 1.74 0.38 -14.58
C ASN A 163 2.97 0.82 -13.74
N VAL A 164 3.03 0.37 -12.47
CA VAL A 164 4.09 0.77 -11.52
C VAL A 164 5.34 -0.11 -11.61
N LEU A 165 5.21 -1.34 -12.10
CA LEU A 165 6.30 -2.27 -12.29
C LEU A 165 6.18 -2.95 -13.64
N LYS A 166 7.30 -3.04 -14.33
CA LYS A 166 7.47 -3.80 -15.56
C LYS A 166 8.25 -5.07 -15.24
N ILE A 167 7.63 -6.23 -15.44
CA ILE A 167 8.25 -7.54 -15.20
C ILE A 167 8.27 -8.33 -16.49
N GLU A 168 9.44 -8.44 -17.11
CA GLU A 168 9.61 -9.06 -18.43
C GLU A 168 10.58 -10.23 -18.39
N LYS A 169 10.26 -11.27 -19.16
CA LYS A 169 11.15 -12.40 -19.39
C LYS A 169 11.97 -12.14 -20.66
N ILE A 170 13.28 -11.98 -20.51
CA ILE A 170 14.23 -11.82 -21.62
C ILE A 170 15.16 -13.03 -21.62
N LYS A 171 15.03 -13.90 -22.62
CA LYS A 171 15.72 -15.19 -22.69
C LYS A 171 15.44 -16.03 -21.43
N LYS A 172 16.48 -16.29 -20.62
CA LYS A 172 16.41 -17.06 -19.36
C LYS A 172 16.27 -16.18 -18.11
N LEU A 173 16.30 -14.85 -18.24
CA LEU A 173 16.27 -13.91 -17.12
C LEU A 173 14.89 -13.24 -17.03
N GLU A 174 14.41 -13.04 -15.80
CA GLU A 174 13.24 -12.21 -15.54
C GLU A 174 13.71 -10.88 -14.95
N LYS A 175 13.54 -9.79 -15.71
CA LYS A 175 13.89 -8.42 -15.31
C LYS A 175 12.68 -7.75 -14.66
N ILE A 176 12.97 -6.93 -13.65
CA ILE A 176 12.00 -6.17 -12.89
C ILE A 176 12.46 -4.71 -12.93
N GLU A 177 11.60 -3.83 -13.42
CA GLU A 177 11.85 -2.40 -13.53
C GLU A 177 10.72 -1.62 -12.88
N LYS A 178 11.07 -0.62 -12.07
CA LYS A 178 10.14 0.34 -11.50
C LYS A 178 9.88 1.42 -12.54
N LEU A 179 8.61 1.62 -12.86
CA LEU A 179 8.18 2.64 -13.80
C LEU A 179 7.83 3.90 -13.02
N GLU A 180 8.37 5.03 -13.48
CA GLU A 180 8.06 6.33 -12.90
C GLU A 180 6.61 6.71 -13.19
N ASN A 181 5.92 7.21 -12.17
CA ASN A 181 4.58 7.75 -12.32
C ASN A 181 4.63 9.28 -12.38
N LYS A 182 3.68 9.84 -13.14
CA LYS A 182 3.43 11.28 -13.16
C LYS A 182 2.35 11.64 -12.15
N ILE A 183 2.47 12.83 -11.58
CA ILE A 183 1.41 13.39 -10.75
C ILE A 183 0.14 13.61 -11.58
N THR A 184 -1.01 13.34 -10.97
CA THR A 184 -2.31 13.61 -11.59
C THR A 184 -3.18 14.40 -10.62
N ILE A 185 -3.93 15.39 -11.15
CA ILE A 185 -4.75 16.29 -10.34
C ILE A 185 -5.86 15.53 -9.62
N ASP A 186 -6.47 14.53 -10.26
CA ASP A 186 -7.49 13.65 -9.68
C ASP A 186 -7.03 12.90 -8.41
N SER A 187 -5.72 12.79 -8.21
CA SER A 187 -5.10 12.06 -7.11
C SER A 187 -4.54 13.00 -6.04
N THR A 188 -4.83 14.31 -6.09
CA THR A 188 -4.31 15.30 -5.12
C THR A 188 -4.56 14.87 -3.68
N PHE A 189 -5.80 14.49 -3.36
CA PHE A 189 -6.18 14.08 -2.01
C PHE A 189 -5.66 12.70 -1.63
N VAL A 190 -5.40 11.82 -2.61
CA VAL A 190 -4.68 10.55 -2.37
C VAL A 190 -3.25 10.82 -1.93
N TYR A 191 -2.53 11.69 -2.65
CA TYR A 191 -1.15 12.07 -2.31
C TYR A 191 -1.10 12.72 -0.92
N ALA A 192 -2.04 13.64 -0.65
CA ALA A 192 -2.20 14.31 0.63
C ALA A 192 -2.43 13.33 1.78
N TYR A 193 -3.44 12.46 1.63
CA TYR A 193 -3.82 11.50 2.66
C TYR A 193 -2.66 10.57 3.01
N CYS A 194 -2.01 10.00 1.99
CA CYS A 194 -0.87 9.11 2.16
C CYS A 194 0.31 9.80 2.85
N LEU A 195 0.64 11.04 2.46
CA LEU A 195 1.71 11.83 3.09
C LEU A 195 1.39 12.08 4.56
N LEU A 196 0.23 12.67 4.82
CA LEU A 196 -0.15 13.12 6.16
C LEU A 196 -0.37 11.94 7.12
N ASN A 197 -0.92 10.82 6.65
CA ASN A 197 -1.10 9.62 7.47
C ASN A 197 0.24 9.02 7.91
N ASP A 198 1.22 8.92 7.01
CA ASP A 198 2.55 8.43 7.38
C ASP A 198 3.30 9.45 8.26
N TRP A 199 3.15 10.75 7.97
CA TRP A 199 3.70 11.82 8.80
C TRP A 199 3.16 11.73 10.22
N GLU A 200 1.85 11.70 10.42
CA GLU A 200 1.19 11.66 11.74
C GLU A 200 1.52 10.42 12.57
N LYS A 201 1.94 9.32 11.92
CA LYS A 201 2.39 8.10 12.59
C LYS A 201 3.88 8.12 12.93
N THR A 202 4.67 8.95 12.24
CA THR A 202 6.13 8.94 12.31
C THR A 202 6.68 10.12 13.10
N PHE A 203 6.04 11.28 13.00
CA PHE A 203 6.49 12.55 13.55
C PHE A 203 5.33 13.23 14.31
N ASN A 204 5.66 13.86 15.44
CA ASN A 204 4.71 14.65 16.21
C ASN A 204 4.72 16.13 15.78
N GLU A 205 5.75 16.51 15.02
CA GLU A 205 6.02 17.86 14.57
C GLU A 205 5.04 18.31 13.48
N VAL A 206 4.67 19.58 13.53
CA VAL A 206 3.84 20.24 12.49
C VAL A 206 4.68 20.60 11.26
N GLU A 207 6.00 20.67 11.40
CA GLU A 207 6.95 20.98 10.34
C GLU A 207 8.03 19.89 10.26
N ILE A 208 8.35 19.44 9.04
CA ILE A 208 9.42 18.48 8.78
C ILE A 208 10.38 18.99 7.70
N THR A 209 11.62 18.54 7.73
CA THR A 209 12.59 18.77 6.66
C THR A 209 12.41 17.81 5.49
N SER A 210 12.96 18.13 4.32
CA SER A 210 13.04 17.20 3.18
C SER A 210 13.77 15.90 3.55
N ASP A 211 14.75 15.94 4.45
CA ASP A 211 15.45 14.74 4.94
C ASP A 211 14.53 13.84 5.78
N GLN A 212 13.59 14.42 6.53
CA GLN A 212 12.57 13.67 7.24
C GLN A 212 11.52 13.09 6.28
N LEU A 213 11.14 13.83 5.24
CA LEU A 213 10.27 13.33 4.16
C LEU A 213 10.90 12.10 3.47
N ASP A 214 12.18 12.16 3.15
CA ASP A 214 12.92 11.05 2.52
C ASP A 214 12.93 9.78 3.38
N LYS A 215 12.90 9.91 4.70
CA LYS A 215 12.82 8.75 5.64
C LYS A 215 11.46 8.06 5.61
N MET A 216 10.40 8.75 5.20
CA MET A 216 9.06 8.14 5.03
C MET A 216 8.94 7.38 3.71
N TYR A 217 9.91 7.51 2.81
CA TYR A 217 9.89 6.91 1.46
C TYR A 217 8.60 7.25 0.70
N TRP A 218 8.08 8.47 0.86
CA TRP A 218 6.77 8.86 0.34
C TRP A 218 6.74 8.81 -1.20
N LYS A 219 7.71 9.43 -1.88
CA LYS A 219 7.85 9.32 -3.34
C LYS A 219 7.97 7.89 -3.83
N GLU A 220 8.67 7.00 -3.10
CA GLU A 220 8.82 5.61 -3.51
C GLU A 220 7.51 4.84 -3.42
N GLY A 221 6.56 5.26 -2.58
CA GLY A 221 5.22 4.69 -2.50
C GLY A 221 4.38 4.96 -3.75
N PHE A 222 4.65 6.06 -4.45
CA PHE A 222 3.98 6.45 -5.68
C PHE A 222 4.82 6.27 -6.96
N ASN A 223 6.09 5.90 -6.82
CA ASN A 223 7.09 5.87 -7.90
C ASN A 223 7.37 7.23 -8.52
N PHE A 224 7.34 8.29 -7.72
CA PHE A 224 7.74 9.61 -8.19
C PHE A 224 9.26 9.70 -8.32
N SER A 225 9.70 10.39 -9.36
CA SER A 225 11.04 10.97 -9.42
C SER A 225 11.14 12.12 -8.39
N LEU A 226 12.35 12.66 -8.19
CA LEU A 226 12.51 13.85 -7.34
C LEU A 226 11.73 15.06 -7.87
N GLU A 227 11.66 15.21 -9.20
CA GLU A 227 10.88 16.26 -9.84
C GLU A 227 9.38 16.08 -9.59
N GLU A 228 8.87 14.86 -9.76
CA GLU A 228 7.45 14.57 -9.53
C GLU A 228 7.07 14.68 -8.05
N GLU A 229 7.96 14.32 -7.13
CA GLU A 229 7.77 14.57 -5.69
C GLU A 229 7.61 16.07 -5.41
N PHE A 230 8.49 16.91 -5.98
CA PHE A 230 8.39 18.35 -5.82
C PHE A 230 7.12 18.92 -6.46
N ASN A 231 6.72 18.43 -7.64
CA ASN A 231 5.47 18.81 -8.28
C ASN A 231 4.25 18.42 -7.43
N ALA A 232 4.25 17.23 -6.84
CA ALA A 232 3.21 16.80 -5.92
C ALA A 232 3.14 17.72 -4.69
N LEU A 233 4.28 18.07 -4.09
CA LEU A 233 4.32 19.00 -2.96
C LEU A 233 3.79 20.39 -3.32
N ASN A 234 4.11 20.92 -4.51
CA ASN A 234 3.54 22.19 -4.98
C ASN A 234 2.02 22.10 -5.16
N LEU A 235 1.52 21.00 -5.74
CA LEU A 235 0.08 20.76 -5.88
C LEU A 235 -0.63 20.71 -4.51
N LEU A 236 -0.01 20.11 -3.50
CA LEU A 236 -0.53 20.10 -2.13
C LEU A 236 -0.49 21.49 -1.48
N GLU A 237 0.53 22.30 -1.77
CA GLU A 237 0.64 23.70 -1.32
C GLU A 237 -0.45 24.58 -1.95
N GLU A 238 -0.69 24.46 -3.25
CA GLU A 238 -1.75 25.18 -3.98
C GLU A 238 -3.14 24.87 -3.43
N ASN A 239 -3.36 23.62 -2.99
CA ASN A 239 -4.61 23.17 -2.35
C ASN A 239 -4.69 23.47 -0.84
N LYS A 240 -3.73 24.24 -0.31
CA LYS A 240 -3.66 24.67 1.11
C LYS A 240 -3.66 23.49 2.09
N ILE A 241 -3.04 22.39 1.70
CA ILE A 241 -2.89 21.18 2.52
C ILE A 241 -1.60 21.24 3.33
N ILE A 242 -0.53 21.74 2.69
CA ILE A 242 0.77 22.00 3.27
C ILE A 242 1.25 23.40 2.88
N LYS A 243 2.36 23.84 3.46
CA LYS A 243 3.13 25.01 3.04
C LYS A 243 4.60 24.63 2.91
N LEU A 244 5.25 25.08 1.84
CA LEU A 244 6.67 24.83 1.58
C LEU A 244 7.50 26.05 1.94
N ASN A 245 8.51 25.86 2.79
CA ASN A 245 9.50 26.89 3.06
C ASN A 245 10.73 26.69 2.18
N LYS A 246 10.64 27.19 0.95
CA LYS A 246 11.66 27.02 -0.11
C LYS A 246 12.95 27.83 0.15
N GLN A 247 12.96 28.70 1.15
CA GLN A 247 14.11 29.54 1.52
C GLN A 247 15.08 28.84 2.48
N LEU A 248 14.65 27.77 3.15
CA LEU A 248 15.49 26.99 4.05
C LEU A 248 16.27 25.90 3.29
N SER A 249 17.44 25.54 3.82
CA SER A 249 18.26 24.42 3.35
C SER A 249 18.61 23.52 4.55
N PRO A 250 18.05 22.29 4.65
CA PRO A 250 17.09 21.69 3.72
C PRO A 250 15.74 22.42 3.69
N LEU A 251 15.00 22.27 2.58
CA LEU A 251 13.61 22.73 2.46
C LEU A 251 12.78 22.14 3.59
N THR A 252 11.86 22.92 4.17
CA THR A 252 10.91 22.43 5.15
C THR A 252 9.47 22.48 4.63
N ILE A 253 8.65 21.61 5.20
CA ILE A 253 7.26 21.39 4.84
C ILE A 253 6.46 21.56 6.12
N ILE A 254 5.43 22.41 6.10
CA ILE A 254 4.55 22.68 7.23
C ILE A 254 3.17 22.08 6.93
N LYS A 255 2.66 21.29 7.85
CA LYS A 255 1.32 20.69 7.79
C LYS A 255 0.26 21.74 8.11
N LEU A 256 -0.72 21.93 7.21
CA LEU A 256 -1.87 22.84 7.41
C LEU A 256 -3.18 22.09 7.66
N LYS A 257 -3.30 20.86 7.17
CA LYS A 257 -4.43 19.95 7.38
C LYS A 257 -3.96 18.62 7.95
N ASN A 258 -4.85 17.88 8.60
CA ASN A 258 -4.58 16.50 9.02
C ASN A 258 -5.06 15.47 7.98
N SER A 259 -4.64 14.21 8.13
CA SER A 259 -5.00 13.14 7.18
C SER A 259 -6.52 12.92 7.09
N GLU A 260 -7.27 13.05 8.19
CA GLU A 260 -8.72 12.84 8.22
C GLU A 260 -9.49 13.92 7.46
N GLU A 261 -8.97 15.15 7.44
CA GLU A 261 -9.53 16.22 6.62
C GLU A 261 -9.38 15.91 5.13
N CYS A 262 -8.25 15.34 4.70
CA CYS A 262 -8.02 14.96 3.31
C CYS A 262 -8.80 13.71 2.90
N LEU A 263 -9.06 12.80 3.86
CA LEU A 263 -9.73 11.53 3.59
C LEU A 263 -11.12 11.72 2.94
N LYS A 264 -11.89 12.71 3.40
CA LYS A 264 -13.25 13.01 2.90
C LYS A 264 -13.31 13.52 1.47
N PHE A 265 -12.15 13.80 0.88
CA PHE A 265 -12.02 14.34 -0.47
C PHE A 265 -11.27 13.39 -1.40
N LEU A 266 -11.02 12.13 -0.97
CA LEU A 266 -10.27 11.15 -1.78
C LEU A 266 -10.82 11.02 -3.20
N TYR A 267 -12.15 10.99 -3.35
CA TYR A 267 -12.85 10.81 -4.62
C TYR A 267 -13.38 12.11 -5.22
N SER A 268 -13.18 13.26 -4.55
CA SER A 268 -13.87 14.52 -4.91
C SER A 268 -13.41 15.19 -6.20
N GLN A 269 -12.35 14.67 -6.83
CA GLN A 269 -11.75 15.20 -8.06
C GLN A 269 -11.87 14.21 -9.24
N LEU A 270 -12.62 13.12 -9.06
CA LEU A 270 -13.06 12.28 -10.18
C LEU A 270 -14.17 13.02 -10.94
N ILE A 271 -14.16 12.90 -12.28
CA ILE A 271 -15.13 13.52 -13.19
C ILE A 271 -16.30 12.56 -13.43
#